data_AF-A0A7Y9FGZ2-F1
#
_entry.id   AF-A0A7Y9FGZ2-F1
#
_cell.length_a   1.000
_cell.length_b   1.000
_cell.length_c   1.000
_cell.angle_alpha   90.00
_cell.angle_beta   90.00
_cell.angle_gamma   90.00
#
_symmetry.space_group_name_H-M   'P 1'
#
loop_
_entity.id
_entity.type
_entity.pdbx_description
1 polymer ?
#
loop_
_entity_poly.entity_id
_entity_poly.type
_entity_poly.pdbx_seq_one_letter_code
_entity_poly.pdbx_strand_id
1 'polypeptide(L)'
;MPRDSDAILLESVRVHRARLRAAFLHGDLRARRTTNDNVRRVVGSTVLAAVVCAGCAGYAFVQANAGSLRGTTATVPTSEVSP
;
A
#
# COMPACT_ATOMS: atom_id res chain seq x y z
N MET A 1 -20.81 -26.90 37.09
CA MET A 1 -19.90 -26.09 36.27
C MET A 1 -20.53 -25.87 34.89
N PRO A 2 -21.25 -24.76 34.67
CA PRO A 2 -21.90 -24.44 33.39
C PRO A 2 -21.00 -23.70 32.38
N ARG A 3 -19.87 -23.13 32.84
CA ARG A 3 -18.99 -22.27 32.03
C ARG A 3 -18.18 -23.02 30.97
N ASP A 4 -17.89 -24.30 31.20
CA ASP A 4 -17.09 -25.11 30.29
C ASP A 4 -17.86 -25.44 29.00
N SER A 5 -19.19 -25.59 29.10
CA SER A 5 -20.08 -25.83 27.95
C SER A 5 -20.10 -24.65 26.98
N ASP A 6 -20.20 -23.42 27.50
CA ASP A 6 -20.16 -22.21 26.69
C ASP A 6 -18.78 -22.01 26.03
N ALA A 7 -17.70 -22.34 26.74
CA ALA A 7 -16.35 -22.29 26.19
C ALA A 7 -16.19 -23.26 25.00
N ILE A 8 -16.72 -24.47 25.10
CA ILE A 8 -16.74 -25.49 24.04
C ILE A 8 -17.55 -24.99 22.83
N LEU A 9 -18.75 -24.43 23.06
CA LEU A 9 -19.58 -23.88 21.98
C LEU A 9 -18.89 -22.73 21.27
N LEU A 10 -18.32 -21.80 22.03
CA LEU A 10 -17.55 -20.70 21.46
C LEU A 10 -16.39 -21.24 20.62
N GLU A 11 -15.64 -22.24 21.08
CA GLU A 11 -14.53 -22.81 20.30
C GLU A 11 -15.03 -23.47 19.01
N SER A 12 -16.16 -24.17 19.05
CA SER A 12 -16.78 -24.74 17.85
C SER A 12 -17.19 -23.66 16.82
N VAL A 13 -17.78 -22.55 17.28
CA VAL A 13 -18.23 -21.45 16.42
C VAL A 13 -17.04 -20.68 15.86
N ARG A 14 -16.00 -20.47 16.68
CA ARG A 14 -14.71 -19.90 16.27
C ARG A 14 -14.14 -20.67 15.09
N VAL A 15 -14.03 -22.00 15.21
CA VAL A 15 -13.52 -22.89 14.16
C VAL A 15 -14.42 -22.89 12.94
N HIS A 16 -15.74 -22.95 13.12
CA HIS A 16 -16.69 -22.96 12.00
C HIS A 16 -16.63 -21.65 11.20
N ARG A 17 -16.59 -20.50 11.88
CA ARG A 17 -16.44 -19.18 11.26
C ARG A 17 -15.08 -19.02 10.60
N ALA A 18 -14.01 -19.54 11.20
CA ALA A 18 -12.67 -19.53 10.60
C ALA A 18 -12.64 -20.36 9.32
N ARG A 19 -13.29 -21.54 9.29
CA ARG A 19 -13.39 -22.38 8.09
C ARG A 19 -14.26 -21.74 7.01
N LEU A 20 -15.39 -21.14 7.37
CA LEU A 20 -16.25 -20.39 6.44
C LEU A 20 -15.52 -19.16 5.88
N ARG A 21 -14.83 -18.37 6.71
CA ARG A 21 -14.01 -17.25 6.25
C ARG A 21 -12.87 -17.71 5.36
N ALA A 22 -12.19 -18.80 5.72
CA ALA A 22 -11.16 -19.38 4.89
C ALA A 22 -11.73 -19.82 3.53
N ALA A 23 -12.91 -20.45 3.49
CA ALA A 23 -13.58 -20.84 2.25
C ALA A 23 -14.07 -19.64 1.43
N PHE A 24 -14.61 -18.60 2.06
CA PHE A 24 -15.03 -17.36 1.38
C PHE A 24 -13.85 -16.56 0.84
N LEU A 25 -12.76 -16.47 1.59
CA LEU A 25 -11.54 -15.75 1.18
C LEU A 25 -10.69 -16.56 0.19
N HIS A 26 -10.71 -17.90 0.25
CA HIS A 26 -9.77 -18.75 -0.50
C HIS A 26 -10.40 -19.74 -1.49
N GLY A 27 -11.72 -19.86 -1.54
CA GLY A 27 -12.42 -20.79 -2.45
C GLY A 27 -12.09 -22.27 -2.22
N ASP A 28 -12.74 -23.14 -3.02
CA ASP A 28 -12.62 -24.60 -3.00
C ASP A 28 -11.15 -25.08 -3.09
N LEU A 29 -10.83 -26.30 -2.61
CA LEU A 29 -9.47 -26.83 -2.33
C LEU A 29 -8.39 -26.57 -3.42
N ARG A 30 -8.78 -26.46 -4.70
CA ARG A 30 -7.89 -26.10 -5.83
C ARG A 30 -7.46 -24.63 -5.83
N ALA A 31 -8.31 -23.73 -5.34
CA ALA A 31 -8.08 -22.29 -5.23
C ALA A 31 -7.17 -21.89 -4.05
N ARG A 32 -6.88 -22.79 -3.11
CA ARG A 32 -5.97 -22.50 -1.97
C ARG A 32 -4.55 -22.16 -2.40
N ARG A 33 -4.02 -22.85 -3.42
CA ARG A 33 -2.66 -22.59 -3.93
C ARG A 33 -2.63 -21.30 -4.75
N THR A 34 -3.64 -21.10 -5.61
CA THR A 34 -3.73 -19.91 -6.45
C THR A 34 -4.04 -18.65 -5.64
N THR A 35 -4.87 -18.74 -4.59
CA THR A 35 -5.22 -17.59 -3.75
C THR A 35 -4.04 -17.11 -2.92
N ASN A 36 -3.22 -17.99 -2.34
CA ASN A 36 -2.02 -17.53 -1.62
C ASN A 36 -1.06 -16.77 -2.56
N ASP A 37 -0.90 -17.24 -3.80
CA ASP A 37 -0.10 -16.52 -4.80
C ASP A 37 -0.75 -15.19 -5.21
N ASN A 38 -2.07 -15.17 -5.41
CA ASN A 38 -2.79 -13.94 -5.77
C ASN A 38 -2.80 -12.92 -4.62
N VAL A 39 -2.99 -13.35 -3.36
CA VAL A 39 -2.91 -12.48 -2.17
C VAL A 39 -1.51 -11.89 -2.05
N ARG A 40 -0.47 -12.71 -2.20
CA ARG A 40 0.91 -12.23 -2.19
C ARG A 40 1.20 -11.28 -3.35
N ARG A 41 0.62 -11.53 -4.53
CA ARG A 41 0.73 -10.65 -5.71
C ARG A 41 -0.01 -9.33 -5.51
N VAL A 42 -1.21 -9.36 -4.92
CA VAL A 42 -1.99 -8.16 -4.60
C VAL A 42 -1.25 -7.31 -3.58
N VAL A 43 -0.80 -7.90 -2.46
CA VAL A 43 0.00 -7.18 -1.44
C VAL A 43 1.26 -6.58 -2.07
N GLY A 44 1.98 -7.35 -2.89
CA GLY A 44 3.14 -6.84 -3.64
C GLY A 44 2.78 -5.66 -4.56
N SER A 45 1.68 -5.76 -5.31
CA SER A 45 1.23 -4.68 -6.21
C SER A 45 0.80 -3.41 -5.45
N THR A 46 0.17 -3.55 -4.29
CA THR A 46 -0.23 -2.43 -3.44
C THR A 46 0.99 -1.70 -2.89
N VAL A 47 1.99 -2.44 -2.41
CA VAL A 47 3.26 -1.86 -1.95
C VAL A 47 3.97 -1.15 -3.10
N LEU A 48 4.06 -1.77 -4.28
CA LEU A 48 4.66 -1.15 -5.46
C LEU A 48 3.94 0.15 -5.85
N ALA A 49 2.62 0.15 -5.91
CA ALA A 49 1.82 1.34 -6.22
C ALA A 49 2.05 2.47 -5.20
N ALA A 50 2.12 2.13 -3.91
CA ALA A 50 2.40 3.11 -2.85
C ALA A 50 3.80 3.73 -3.02
N VAL A 51 4.82 2.91 -3.31
CA VAL A 51 6.19 3.39 -3.56
C VAL A 51 6.26 4.27 -4.80
N VAL A 52 5.56 3.90 -5.89
CA VAL A 52 5.51 4.73 -7.11
C VAL A 52 4.84 6.08 -6.83
N CYS A 53 3.71 6.10 -6.10
CA CYS A 53 3.06 7.34 -5.70
C CYS A 53 3.99 8.22 -4.84
N ALA A 54 4.65 7.64 -3.83
CA ALA A 54 5.59 8.35 -2.97
C ALA A 54 6.79 8.89 -3.77
N GLY A 55 7.32 8.10 -4.70
CA GLY A 55 8.41 8.48 -5.58
C GLY A 55 8.04 9.63 -6.51
N CYS A 56 6.86 9.59 -7.15
CA CYS A 56 6.37 10.68 -7.99
C CYS A 56 6.19 11.97 -7.19
N ALA A 57 5.56 11.89 -6.01
CA ALA A 57 5.37 13.05 -5.14
C ALA A 57 6.71 13.64 -4.66
N GLY A 58 7.67 12.78 -4.29
CA GLY A 58 9.02 13.20 -3.90
C GLY A 58 9.81 13.82 -5.04
N TYR A 59 9.74 13.24 -6.25
CA TYR A 59 10.44 13.76 -7.43
C TYR A 59 9.90 15.14 -7.83
N ALA A 60 8.58 15.37 -7.75
CA ALA A 60 7.99 16.67 -8.00
C ALA A 60 8.54 17.75 -7.04
N PHE A 61 8.72 17.40 -5.76
CA PHE A 61 9.32 18.30 -4.77
C PHE A 61 10.80 18.59 -5.08
N VAL A 62 11.59 17.57 -5.42
CA VAL A 62 13.01 17.75 -5.76
C VAL A 62 13.16 18.64 -7.00
N GLN A 63 12.38 18.41 -8.06
CA GLN A 63 12.42 19.24 -9.27
C GLN A 63 12.02 20.69 -9.01
N ALA A 64 10.97 20.92 -8.21
CA ALA A 64 10.54 22.27 -7.86
C ALA A 64 11.62 23.06 -7.12
N ASN A 65 12.33 22.42 -6.18
CA ASN A 65 13.37 23.07 -5.38
C ASN A 65 14.75 23.11 -6.06
N ALA A 66 15.04 22.17 -6.98
CA ALA A 66 16.27 22.20 -7.77
C ALA A 66 16.33 23.42 -8.71
N GLY A 67 15.16 23.88 -9.20
CA GLY A 67 15.03 25.14 -9.93
C GLY A 67 15.32 26.37 -9.05
N SER A 68 14.90 26.37 -7.79
CA SER A 68 15.17 27.47 -6.85
C SER A 68 16.66 27.65 -6.57
N LEU A 69 17.44 26.57 -6.51
CA LEU A 69 18.91 26.60 -6.41
C LEU A 69 19.58 27.11 -7.70
N ARG A 70 18.98 26.86 -8.88
CA ARG A 70 19.46 27.37 -10.18
C ARG A 70 19.03 28.82 -10.46
N GLY A 71 17.89 29.25 -9.89
CA GLY A 71 17.34 30.60 -10.06
C GLY A 71 18.14 31.68 -9.35
N THR A 72 18.87 31.35 -8.28
CA THR A 72 19.77 32.30 -7.61
C THR A 72 20.98 32.70 -8.47
N THR A 73 21.34 31.92 -9.50
CA THR A 73 22.44 32.24 -10.42
C THR A 73 22.03 32.94 -11.72
N ALA A 74 20.73 33.11 -11.98
CA ALA A 74 20.23 33.52 -13.30
C ALA A 74 19.71 34.97 -13.39
N THR A 75 19.70 35.73 -12.28
CA THR A 75 19.21 37.12 -12.28
C THR A 75 20.35 38.09 -11.97
N VAL A 76 21.29 38.24 -12.91
CA VAL A 76 22.01 39.52 -13.06
C VAL A 76 21.18 40.33 -14.06
N PRO A 77 20.36 41.29 -13.63
CA PRO A 77 19.74 42.22 -14.55
C PRO A 77 20.86 43.13 -15.09
N THR A 78 21.37 42.82 -16.29
CA THR A 78 22.10 43.80 -17.07
C THR A 78 21.13 44.92 -17.41
N SER A 79 21.25 46.00 -16.66
CA SER A 79 20.70 47.30 -16.98
C SER A 79 21.14 47.68 -18.40
N GLU A 80 20.26 47.50 -19.38
CA GLU A 80 20.40 48.18 -20.66
C GLU A 80 20.16 49.67 -20.43
N VAL A 81 21.30 50.36 -20.32
CA VAL A 81 21.47 51.80 -20.38
C VAL A 81 21.30 52.27 -21.84
N SER A 82 20.34 53.17 -22.05
CA SER A 82 20.29 54.25 -23.05
C SER A 82 20.12 53.92 -24.55
N PRO A 83 19.79 54.92 -25.39
CA PRO A 83 19.43 56.33 -25.12
C PRO A 83 17.96 56.70 -25.42
#